data_AF-A0A2S3ID51-F1
#
_entry.id   AF-A0A2S3ID51-F1
#
_cell.length_a   1.000
_cell.length_b   1.000
_cell.length_c   1.000
_cell.angle_alpha   90.00
_cell.angle_beta   90.00
_cell.angle_gamma   90.00
#
_symmetry.space_group_name_H-M   'P 1'
#
loop_
_entity.id
_entity.type
_entity.pdbx_description
1 polymer ?
#
loop_
_entity_poly.entity_id
_entity_poly.type
_entity_poly.pdbx_seq_one_letter_code
_entity_poly.pdbx_strand_id
1 'polypeptide(L)'
;MVYDNRCPVIVMVTKFDGFKCDEYLPLSKSQDIFGKFTIEITKIRKDGQLVLRGVKVQRDESEVVHSLLHIEYSEWPDHGVPNSSTDVRRILKRLYHIPRQQPIVAHCSAGIGRTGAYITIHNTVERIVLGELGAVDLVETVKRFRSQRPGMVQTEDQYKFCYQAIADELKDLISKSKH
;
A
#
# COMPACT_ATOMS: atom_id res chain seq x y z
N MET A 1 -5.28 16.22 2.09
CA MET A 1 -4.30 15.24 2.62
C MET A 1 -3.32 14.77 1.54
N VAL A 2 -3.74 13.96 0.56
CA VAL A 2 -2.85 13.41 -0.49
C VAL A 2 -2.09 14.51 -1.23
N TYR A 3 -2.81 15.54 -1.69
CA TYR A 3 -2.23 16.70 -2.36
C TYR A 3 -1.27 17.49 -1.44
N ASP A 4 -1.74 17.85 -0.24
CA ASP A 4 -0.97 18.70 0.69
C ASP A 4 0.34 18.04 1.15
N ASN A 5 0.34 16.71 1.31
CA ASN A 5 1.53 15.93 1.69
C ASN A 5 2.33 15.43 0.49
N ARG A 6 1.91 15.79 -0.74
CA ARG A 6 2.54 15.37 -1.99
C ARG A 6 2.77 13.85 -2.06
N CYS A 7 1.81 13.06 -1.57
CA CYS A 7 1.93 11.62 -1.50
C CYS A 7 2.13 11.02 -2.90
N PRO A 8 3.25 10.32 -3.18
CA PRO A 8 3.52 9.80 -4.52
C PRO A 8 2.73 8.53 -4.81
N VAL A 9 2.21 7.86 -3.78
CA VAL A 9 1.53 6.57 -3.89
C VAL A 9 0.36 6.45 -2.92
N ILE A 10 -0.72 5.84 -3.40
CA ILE A 10 -1.82 5.31 -2.59
C ILE A 10 -1.85 3.79 -2.77
N VAL A 11 -1.78 3.03 -1.67
CA VAL A 11 -1.95 1.58 -1.63
C VAL A 11 -3.29 1.27 -0.96
N MET A 12 -4.21 0.75 -1.75
CA MET A 12 -5.55 0.34 -1.34
C MET A 12 -5.59 -1.19 -1.26
N VAL A 13 -5.60 -1.76 -0.06
CA VAL A 13 -5.68 -3.23 0.18
C VAL A 13 -7.12 -3.63 0.56
N THR A 14 -8.05 -3.17 -0.26
CA THR A 14 -9.49 -3.48 -0.24
C THR A 14 -10.04 -3.19 -1.64
N LYS A 15 -11.34 -3.40 -1.85
CA LYS A 15 -12.06 -3.00 -3.05
C LYS A 15 -12.97 -1.79 -2.80
N PHE A 16 -13.32 -1.08 -3.87
CA PHE A 16 -14.45 -0.15 -3.87
C PHE A 16 -15.74 -0.96 -3.83
N ASP A 17 -16.50 -0.81 -2.74
CA ASP A 17 -17.78 -1.52 -2.57
C ASP A 17 -18.87 -0.67 -1.89
N GLY A 18 -18.57 0.60 -1.56
CA GLY A 18 -19.51 1.52 -0.90
C GLY A 18 -19.83 1.17 0.56
N PHE A 19 -19.29 0.07 1.09
CA PHE A 19 -19.46 -0.33 2.49
C PHE A 19 -18.15 -0.19 3.26
N LYS A 20 -17.06 -0.70 2.67
CA LYS A 20 -15.70 -0.65 3.22
C LYS A 20 -14.92 0.53 2.69
N CYS A 21 -15.15 0.90 1.44
CA CYS A 21 -14.48 2.02 0.79
C CYS A 21 -15.40 2.63 -0.26
N ASP A 22 -15.68 3.92 -0.08
CA ASP A 22 -16.34 4.75 -1.08
C ASP A 22 -15.43 5.04 -2.27
N GLU A 23 -16.05 5.34 -3.40
CA GLU A 23 -15.33 5.79 -4.59
C GLU A 23 -14.80 7.21 -4.39
N TYR A 24 -13.49 7.32 -4.14
CA TYR A 24 -12.77 8.59 -4.04
C TYR A 24 -11.94 8.92 -5.30
N LEU A 25 -12.06 8.09 -6.34
CA LEU A 25 -11.51 8.31 -7.67
C LEU A 25 -12.66 8.29 -8.68
N PRO A 26 -12.54 9.00 -9.80
CA PRO A 26 -13.56 8.96 -10.83
C PRO A 26 -13.43 7.63 -11.58
N LEU A 27 -14.10 6.57 -11.12
CA LEU A 27 -13.93 5.24 -11.75
C LEU A 27 -14.81 5.10 -13.00
N SER A 28 -15.99 5.72 -13.00
CA SER A 28 -16.93 5.70 -14.14
C SER A 28 -16.63 6.77 -15.20
N LYS A 29 -15.81 7.76 -14.87
CA LYS A 29 -15.41 8.87 -15.75
C LYS A 29 -13.90 8.99 -15.69
N SER A 30 -13.18 9.29 -16.77
CA SER A 30 -11.72 9.46 -16.67
C SER A 30 -11.30 10.64 -15.76
N GLN A 31 -12.22 11.55 -15.45
CA GLN A 31 -11.99 12.75 -14.65
C GLN A 31 -13.27 13.17 -13.93
N ASP A 32 -13.15 13.69 -12.70
CA ASP A 32 -14.26 14.31 -11.97
C ASP A 32 -13.74 15.32 -10.91
N ILE A 33 -14.65 16.10 -10.34
CA ILE A 33 -14.38 17.14 -9.34
C ILE A 33 -14.82 16.66 -7.95
N PHE A 34 -13.90 16.70 -7.00
CA PHE A 34 -14.11 16.33 -5.60
C PHE A 34 -13.84 17.56 -4.71
N GLY A 35 -14.88 18.36 -4.49
CA GLY A 35 -14.74 19.66 -3.81
C GLY A 35 -13.86 20.60 -4.62
N LYS A 36 -12.72 21.02 -4.05
CA LYS A 36 -11.75 21.94 -4.68
C LYS A 36 -10.65 21.26 -5.51
N PHE A 37 -10.83 19.97 -5.80
CA PHE A 37 -9.84 19.15 -6.47
C PHE A 37 -10.42 18.53 -7.72
N THR A 38 -9.73 18.74 -8.83
CA THR A 38 -9.95 17.97 -10.06
C THR A 38 -9.05 16.75 -10.02
N ILE A 39 -9.65 15.56 -10.14
CA ILE A 39 -8.95 14.27 -10.15
C ILE A 39 -9.10 13.64 -11.52
N GLU A 40 -7.99 13.21 -12.13
CA GLU A 40 -7.95 12.56 -13.43
C GLU A 40 -7.22 11.22 -13.34
N ILE A 41 -7.83 10.15 -13.87
CA ILE A 41 -7.16 8.88 -14.11
C ILE A 41 -6.56 8.91 -15.52
N THR A 42 -5.25 9.11 -15.56
CA THR A 42 -4.47 9.22 -16.80
C THR A 42 -4.19 7.87 -17.45
N LYS A 43 -4.18 6.80 -16.67
CA LYS A 43 -3.73 5.47 -17.14
C LYS A 43 -4.22 4.38 -16.21
N ILE A 44 -4.62 3.24 -16.79
CA ILE A 44 -4.99 2.03 -16.05
C ILE A 44 -4.17 0.86 -16.56
N ARG A 45 -3.61 0.04 -15.66
CA ARG A 45 -2.89 -1.20 -15.98
C ARG A 45 -3.25 -2.29 -14.97
N LYS A 46 -3.27 -3.55 -15.41
CA LYS A 46 -3.34 -4.71 -14.53
C LYS A 46 -1.96 -5.34 -14.40
N ASP A 47 -1.61 -5.80 -13.20
CA ASP A 47 -0.47 -6.69 -12.97
C ASP A 47 -0.83 -7.72 -11.89
N GLY A 48 -1.03 -8.97 -12.31
CA GLY A 48 -1.63 -9.99 -11.46
C GLY A 48 -3.00 -9.56 -10.97
N GLN A 49 -3.19 -9.55 -9.65
CA GLN A 49 -4.44 -9.13 -9.01
C GLN A 49 -4.46 -7.63 -8.65
N LEU A 50 -3.46 -6.87 -9.10
CA LEU A 50 -3.39 -5.43 -8.85
C LEU A 50 -4.03 -4.64 -9.99
N VAL A 51 -4.80 -3.62 -9.64
CA VAL A 51 -5.20 -2.55 -10.57
C VAL A 51 -4.37 -1.31 -10.26
N LEU A 52 -3.61 -0.86 -11.25
CA LEU A 52 -2.70 0.28 -11.15
C LEU A 52 -3.31 1.45 -11.91
N ARG A 53 -3.40 2.61 -11.26
CA ARG A 53 -3.91 3.84 -11.85
C ARG A 53 -2.89 4.96 -11.73
N GLY A 54 -2.56 5.61 -12.84
CA GLY A 54 -1.87 6.89 -12.83
C GLY A 54 -2.88 7.99 -12.54
N VAL A 55 -2.73 8.72 -11.46
CA VAL A 55 -3.70 9.73 -11.02
C VAL A 55 -3.05 11.10 -11.00
N LYS A 56 -3.73 12.10 -11.56
CA LYS A 56 -3.39 13.51 -11.39
C LYS A 56 -4.41 14.17 -10.48
N VAL A 57 -3.92 15.00 -9.57
CA VAL A 57 -4.72 15.80 -8.64
C VAL A 57 -4.31 17.24 -8.80
N GLN A 58 -5.26 18.09 -9.20
CA GLN A 58 -5.08 19.52 -9.31
C GLN A 58 -6.05 20.22 -8.36
N ARG A 59 -5.54 21.18 -7.58
CA ARG A 59 -6.38 22.06 -6.77
C ARG A 59 -6.83 23.24 -7.62
N ASP A 60 -8.06 23.69 -7.41
CA ASP A 60 -8.59 24.89 -8.07
C ASP A 60 -7.61 26.06 -7.96
N GLU A 61 -7.50 26.84 -9.04
CA GLU A 61 -6.63 28.02 -9.16
C GLU A 61 -5.12 27.75 -8.99
N SER A 62 -4.70 26.49 -8.83
CA SER A 62 -3.30 26.09 -8.78
C SER A 62 -2.85 25.55 -10.13
N GLU A 63 -1.73 26.08 -10.65
CA GLU A 63 -1.05 25.53 -11.82
C GLU A 63 -0.28 24.23 -11.50
N VAL A 64 -0.05 23.94 -10.21
CA VAL A 64 0.65 22.73 -9.77
C VAL A 64 -0.28 21.52 -9.85
N VAL A 65 0.08 20.58 -10.73
CA VAL A 65 -0.54 19.26 -10.85
C VAL A 65 0.29 18.24 -10.08
N HIS A 66 -0.30 17.61 -9.07
CA HIS A 66 0.32 16.52 -8.34
C HIS A 66 0.00 15.18 -9.01
N SER A 67 1.03 14.42 -9.40
CA SER A 67 0.86 13.10 -10.01
C SER A 67 1.23 12.00 -9.02
N LEU A 68 0.43 10.95 -8.95
CA LEU A 68 0.65 9.81 -8.07
C LEU A 68 0.26 8.48 -8.71
N LEU A 69 0.78 7.40 -8.13
CA LEU A 69 0.38 6.03 -8.45
C LEU A 69 -0.65 5.54 -7.43
N HIS A 70 -1.82 5.12 -7.89
CA HIS A 70 -2.78 4.38 -7.09
C HIS A 70 -2.66 2.88 -7.40
N ILE A 71 -2.59 2.07 -6.35
CA ILE A 71 -2.44 0.62 -6.39
C ILE A 71 -3.60 0.03 -5.62
N GLU A 72 -4.51 -0.66 -6.31
CA GLU A 72 -5.60 -1.40 -5.70
C GLU A 72 -5.28 -2.89 -5.69
N TYR A 73 -5.46 -3.52 -4.53
CA TYR A 73 -5.45 -4.95 -4.34
C TYR A 73 -6.78 -5.39 -3.71
N SER A 74 -7.73 -5.76 -4.56
CA SER A 74 -9.10 -6.11 -4.20
C SER A 74 -9.24 -7.50 -3.57
N GLU A 75 -8.31 -8.40 -3.87
CA GLU A 75 -8.42 -9.83 -3.54
C GLU A 75 -7.93 -10.17 -2.11
N TRP A 76 -7.61 -9.17 -1.28
CA TRP A 76 -7.33 -9.43 0.13
C TRP A 76 -8.65 -9.71 0.86
N PRO A 77 -8.93 -10.96 1.29
CA PRO A 77 -10.22 -11.35 1.82
C PRO A 77 -10.54 -10.60 3.12
N ASP A 78 -11.85 -10.45 3.39
CA ASP A 78 -12.33 -9.76 4.59
C ASP A 78 -12.07 -10.59 5.86
N HIS A 79 -12.18 -11.92 5.73
CA HIS A 79 -11.86 -12.88 6.78
C HIS A 79 -10.63 -13.69 6.33
N GLY A 80 -9.54 -13.59 7.09
CA GLY A 80 -8.29 -14.31 6.82
C GLY A 80 -7.26 -13.48 6.04
N VAL A 81 -6.48 -14.17 5.23
CA VAL A 81 -5.33 -13.64 4.48
C VAL A 81 -5.28 -14.21 3.08
N PRO A 82 -4.57 -13.57 2.13
CA PRO A 82 -4.37 -14.14 0.80
C PRO A 82 -3.68 -15.52 0.87
N ASN A 83 -4.05 -16.42 -0.03
CA ASN A 83 -3.40 -17.73 -0.17
C ASN A 83 -1.93 -17.65 -0.58
N SER A 84 -1.48 -16.50 -1.08
CA SER A 84 -0.11 -16.27 -1.52
C SER A 84 0.36 -14.85 -1.19
N SER A 85 1.63 -14.70 -0.85
CA SER A 85 2.29 -13.41 -0.65
C SER A 85 2.61 -12.66 -1.95
N THR A 86 2.35 -13.27 -3.11
CA THR A 86 2.81 -12.78 -4.43
C THR A 86 2.37 -11.36 -4.75
N ASP A 87 1.08 -11.03 -4.64
CA ASP A 87 0.59 -9.69 -4.97
C ASP A 87 1.05 -8.64 -3.95
N VAL A 88 1.14 -8.99 -2.66
CA VAL A 88 1.72 -8.09 -1.64
C VAL A 88 3.18 -7.78 -1.92
N ARG A 89 3.98 -8.79 -2.29
CA ARG A 89 5.38 -8.60 -2.73
C ARG A 89 5.49 -7.82 -4.04
N ARG A 90 4.51 -7.97 -4.95
CA ARG A 90 4.43 -7.22 -6.20
C ARG A 90 4.18 -5.72 -5.96
N ILE A 91 3.41 -5.37 -4.92
CA ILE A 91 3.29 -3.97 -4.46
C ILE A 91 4.64 -3.51 -3.90
N LEU A 92 5.23 -4.25 -2.97
CA LEU A 92 6.51 -3.95 -2.34
C LEU A 92 7.62 -3.63 -3.36
N LYS A 93 7.81 -4.50 -4.35
CA LYS A 93 8.81 -4.35 -5.42
C LYS A 93 8.65 -3.07 -6.25
N ARG A 94 7.41 -2.59 -6.41
CA ARG A 94 7.15 -1.31 -7.10
C ARG A 94 7.63 -0.14 -6.27
N LEU A 95 7.52 -0.23 -4.95
CA LEU A 95 7.86 0.85 -4.04
C LEU A 95 9.37 0.99 -3.81
N TYR A 96 10.18 0.00 -4.17
CA TYR A 96 11.65 0.12 -4.12
C TYR A 96 12.21 1.30 -4.93
N HIS A 97 11.52 1.69 -6.00
CA HIS A 97 11.94 2.80 -6.87
C HIS A 97 11.25 4.13 -6.54
N ILE A 98 10.40 4.16 -5.51
CA ILE A 98 9.66 5.36 -5.13
C ILE A 98 10.49 6.13 -4.08
N PRO A 99 10.82 7.41 -4.32
CA PRO A 99 11.56 8.21 -3.36
C PRO A 99 10.82 8.34 -2.02
N ARG A 100 11.56 8.28 -0.90
CA ARG A 100 10.99 8.25 0.47
C ARG A 100 10.87 9.61 1.15
N GLN A 101 10.99 10.71 0.41
CA GLN A 101 10.87 12.05 1.00
C GLN A 101 9.41 12.45 1.28
N GLN A 102 8.44 11.74 0.71
CA GLN A 102 7.01 11.97 0.91
C GLN A 102 6.30 10.70 1.39
N PRO A 103 5.24 10.84 2.21
CA PRO A 103 4.54 9.68 2.77
C PRO A 103 3.75 8.92 1.72
N ILE A 104 3.77 7.59 1.83
CA ILE A 104 2.89 6.68 1.10
C ILE A 104 1.61 6.49 1.90
N VAL A 105 0.46 6.66 1.25
CA VAL A 105 -0.84 6.37 1.87
C VAL A 105 -1.11 4.89 1.71
N ALA A 106 -1.43 4.20 2.81
CA ALA A 106 -1.95 2.84 2.76
C ALA A 106 -3.27 2.77 3.53
N HIS A 107 -4.29 2.17 2.93
CA HIS A 107 -5.60 2.03 3.58
C HIS A 107 -6.30 0.72 3.21
N CYS A 108 -7.27 0.35 4.04
CA CYS A 108 -8.21 -0.74 3.79
C CYS A 108 -9.62 -0.20 4.06
N SER A 109 -10.40 -0.87 4.92
CA SER A 109 -11.63 -0.32 5.48
C SER A 109 -11.32 0.58 6.70
N ALA A 110 -11.13 -0.01 7.89
CA ALA A 110 -10.78 0.74 9.10
C ALA A 110 -9.31 1.24 9.16
N GLY A 111 -8.47 0.82 8.20
CA GLY A 111 -7.07 1.23 8.12
C GLY A 111 -6.18 0.64 9.23
N ILE A 112 -6.47 -0.57 9.71
CA ILE A 112 -5.73 -1.19 10.83
C ILE A 112 -5.31 -2.65 10.58
N GLY A 113 -6.22 -3.54 10.15
CA GLY A 113 -5.90 -4.97 9.92
C GLY A 113 -5.01 -5.20 8.70
N ARG A 114 -5.63 -5.25 7.50
CA ARG A 114 -4.92 -5.42 6.21
C ARG A 114 -3.86 -4.34 5.98
N THR A 115 -4.19 -3.08 6.30
CA THR A 115 -3.24 -1.96 6.26
C THR A 115 -2.04 -2.19 7.17
N GLY A 116 -2.27 -2.62 8.41
CA GLY A 116 -1.19 -2.89 9.35
C GLY A 116 -0.31 -4.06 8.93
N ALA A 117 -0.91 -5.12 8.39
CA ALA A 117 -0.16 -6.24 7.84
C ALA A 117 0.72 -5.80 6.66
N TYR A 118 0.14 -5.06 5.70
CA TYR A 118 0.89 -4.52 4.57
C TYR A 118 2.06 -3.61 5.00
N ILE A 119 1.80 -2.65 5.90
CA ILE A 119 2.84 -1.75 6.42
C ILE A 119 3.93 -2.53 7.15
N THR A 120 3.56 -3.55 7.94
CA THR A 120 4.52 -4.40 8.67
C THR A 120 5.46 -5.14 7.71
N ILE A 121 4.90 -5.75 6.66
CA ILE A 121 5.70 -6.44 5.63
C ILE A 121 6.64 -5.46 4.92
N HIS A 122 6.10 -4.34 4.44
CA HIS A 122 6.89 -3.36 3.68
C HIS A 122 8.03 -2.78 4.51
N ASN A 123 7.72 -2.27 5.71
CA ASN A 123 8.72 -1.69 6.59
C ASN A 123 9.79 -2.70 7.01
N THR A 124 9.39 -3.94 7.32
CA THR A 124 10.34 -4.95 7.78
C THR A 124 11.31 -5.34 6.68
N VAL A 125 10.82 -5.64 5.47
CA VAL A 125 11.72 -5.99 4.35
C VAL A 125 12.67 -4.84 4.05
N GLU A 126 12.16 -3.62 4.01
CA GLU A 126 12.99 -2.43 3.77
C GLU A 126 14.11 -2.30 4.80
N ARG A 127 13.79 -2.38 6.09
CA ARG A 127 14.78 -2.27 7.17
C ARG A 127 15.81 -3.40 7.11
N ILE A 128 15.40 -4.64 6.79
CA ILE A 128 16.32 -5.76 6.59
C ILE A 128 17.27 -5.48 5.42
N VAL A 129 16.76 -4.99 4.28
CA VAL A 129 17.56 -4.66 3.10
C VAL A 129 18.53 -3.50 3.38
N LEU A 130 18.18 -2.58 4.28
CA LEU A 130 19.07 -1.52 4.76
C LEU A 130 20.10 -1.99 5.82
N GLY A 131 20.09 -3.27 6.19
CA GLY A 131 21.04 -3.86 7.14
C GLY A 131 20.65 -3.71 8.61
N GLU A 132 19.41 -3.31 8.93
CA GLU A 132 18.93 -3.21 10.31
C GLU A 132 18.60 -4.59 10.87
N LEU A 133 19.53 -5.19 11.62
CA LEU A 133 19.33 -6.52 12.23
C LEU A 133 18.09 -6.59 13.12
N GLY A 134 17.75 -5.51 13.83
CA GLY A 134 16.56 -5.44 14.69
C GLY A 134 15.23 -5.47 13.93
N ALA A 135 15.22 -5.44 12.60
CA ALA A 135 14.02 -5.54 11.79
C ALA A 135 13.37 -6.94 11.84
N VAL A 136 14.15 -7.98 12.15
CA VAL A 136 13.62 -9.35 12.26
C VAL A 136 12.72 -9.54 13.49
N ASP A 137 12.78 -8.62 14.46
CA ASP A 137 11.85 -8.58 15.59
C ASP A 137 10.52 -7.96 15.17
N LEU A 138 9.65 -8.83 14.67
CA LEU A 138 8.31 -8.45 14.24
C LEU A 138 7.39 -8.10 15.41
N VAL A 139 7.65 -8.62 16.61
CA VAL A 139 6.87 -8.31 17.81
C VAL A 139 7.06 -6.84 18.17
N GLU A 140 8.31 -6.40 18.27
CA GLU A 140 8.62 -5.00 18.57
C GLU A 140 8.16 -4.07 17.44
N THR A 141 8.34 -4.48 16.19
CA THR A 141 7.86 -3.72 15.03
C THR A 141 6.35 -3.49 15.07
N VAL A 142 5.55 -4.53 15.29
CA VAL A 142 4.08 -4.40 15.40
C VAL A 142 3.67 -3.62 16.65
N LYS A 143 4.38 -3.80 17.78
CA LYS A 143 4.13 -3.04 19.01
C LYS A 143 4.33 -1.54 18.80
N ARG A 144 5.41 -1.15 18.11
CA ARG A 144 5.66 0.25 17.71
C ARG A 144 4.61 0.79 16.75
N PHE A 145 4.10 -0.01 15.81
CA PHE A 145 3.00 0.43 14.96
C PHE A 145 1.69 0.61 15.73
N ARG A 146 1.40 -0.28 16.69
CA ARG A 146 0.22 -0.16 17.54
C ARG A 146 0.27 1.07 18.46
N SER A 147 1.46 1.55 18.84
CA SER A 147 1.59 2.81 19.60
C SER A 147 1.31 4.06 18.76
N GLN A 148 1.44 3.98 17.43
CA GLN A 148 1.14 5.07 16.50
C GLN A 148 -0.31 4.99 15.98
N ARG A 149 -0.80 3.77 15.73
CA ARG A 149 -2.17 3.50 15.29
C ARG A 149 -2.70 2.25 15.98
N PRO A 150 -3.56 2.40 17.01
CA PRO A 150 -4.11 1.26 17.74
C PRO A 150 -4.81 0.27 16.81
N GLY A 151 -4.58 -1.03 17.02
CA GLY A 151 -5.20 -2.11 16.25
C GLY A 151 -4.46 -2.54 14.99
N MET A 152 -3.28 -1.98 14.69
CA MET A 152 -2.43 -2.46 13.58
C MET A 152 -2.17 -3.97 13.68
N VAL A 153 -2.41 -4.69 12.58
CA VAL A 153 -2.43 -6.17 12.51
C VAL A 153 -3.45 -6.75 13.49
N GLN A 154 -4.68 -6.98 13.03
CA GLN A 154 -5.81 -7.28 13.91
C GLN A 154 -5.94 -8.75 14.30
N THR A 155 -5.51 -9.67 13.44
CA THR A 155 -5.70 -11.12 13.65
C THR A 155 -4.39 -11.88 13.67
N GLU A 156 -4.39 -13.06 14.29
CA GLU A 156 -3.25 -13.97 14.29
C GLU A 156 -2.84 -14.38 12.87
N ASP A 157 -3.81 -14.66 12.00
CA ASP A 157 -3.54 -15.02 10.60
C ASP A 157 -2.83 -13.89 9.85
N GLN A 158 -3.20 -12.63 10.08
CA GLN A 158 -2.51 -11.47 9.51
C GLN A 158 -1.06 -11.40 10.00
N TYR A 159 -0.82 -11.69 11.28
CA TYR A 159 0.53 -11.70 11.85
C TYR A 159 1.40 -12.83 11.27
N LYS A 160 0.86 -14.05 11.15
CA LYS A 160 1.52 -15.18 10.49
C LYS A 160 1.81 -14.88 9.01
N PHE A 161 0.86 -14.25 8.32
CA PHE A 161 1.04 -13.85 6.93
C PHE A 161 2.15 -12.81 6.75
N CYS A 162 2.37 -11.93 7.74
CA CYS A 162 3.52 -11.01 7.70
C CYS A 162 4.84 -11.77 7.64
N TYR A 163 5.05 -12.75 8.54
CA TYR A 163 6.24 -13.60 8.51
C TYR A 163 6.40 -14.34 7.18
N GLN A 164 5.31 -14.94 6.69
CA GLN A 164 5.33 -15.68 5.43
C GLN A 164 5.76 -14.77 4.25
N ALA A 165 5.14 -13.60 4.11
CA ALA A 165 5.43 -12.68 3.03
C ALA A 165 6.85 -12.09 3.09
N ILE A 166 7.35 -11.80 4.30
CA ILE A 166 8.73 -11.34 4.52
C ILE A 166 9.71 -12.46 4.12
N ALA A 167 9.52 -13.68 4.63
CA ALA A 167 10.39 -14.81 4.31
C ALA A 167 10.41 -15.11 2.80
N ASP A 168 9.26 -15.06 2.14
CA ASP A 168 9.14 -15.27 0.71
C ASP A 168 9.88 -14.20 -0.11
N GLU A 169 9.85 -12.93 0.32
CA GLU A 169 10.58 -11.86 -0.37
C GLU A 169 12.09 -12.00 -0.16
N LEU A 170 12.54 -12.29 1.06
CA LEU A 170 13.97 -12.48 1.34
C LEU A 170 14.55 -13.65 0.54
N LYS A 171 13.80 -14.76 0.41
CA LYS A 171 14.19 -15.89 -0.45
C LYS A 171 14.36 -15.46 -1.92
N ASP A 172 13.45 -14.62 -2.44
CA ASP A 172 13.52 -14.12 -3.82
C ASP A 172 14.69 -13.13 -4.02
N LEU A 173 15.01 -12.32 -3.02
CA LEU A 173 16.18 -11.44 -3.08
C LEU A 173 17.50 -12.23 -3.08
N ILE A 174 17.60 -13.26 -2.24
CA ILE A 174 18.79 -14.13 -2.17
C ILE A 174 18.95 -14.97 -3.44
N SER A 175 17.86 -15.45 -4.05
CA SER A 175 17.97 -16.22 -5.30
C SER A 175 18.45 -15.36 -6.45
N LYS A 176 18.02 -14.10 -6.51
CA LYS A 176 18.45 -13.14 -7.55
C LYS A 176 19.88 -12.63 -7.36
N SER A 177 20.40 -12.59 -6.14
CA SER A 177 21.79 -12.16 -5.89
C SER A 177 22.85 -13.21 -6.24
N LYS A 178 22.44 -14.44 -6.56
CA LYS A 178 23.33 -15.54 -6.97
C LYS A 178 23.58 -15.60 -8.48
N HIS A 179 22.95 -14.71 -9.24
CA HIS A 179 23.09 -14.56 -10.69
C HIS A 179 23.61 -13.16 -11.00
#